data_AF-A0A832IF40-F1
#
_entry.id   AF-A0A832IF40-F1
#
_cell.length_a   1.000
_cell.length_b   1.000
_cell.length_c   1.000
_cell.angle_alpha   90.00
_cell.angle_beta   90.00
_cell.angle_gamma   90.00
#
_symmetry.space_group_name_H-M   'P 1'
#
loop_
_entity.id
_entity.type
_entity.pdbx_description
1 polymer ?
#
loop_
_entity_poly.entity_id
_entity_poly.type
_entity_poly.pdbx_seq_one_letter_code
_entity_poly.pdbx_strand_id
1 'polypeptide(L)'
;TTQEMMFDYLGFTKEEAEAQFGFLMNAFEYGAPPHGGIAFGLDRLVAILGGQETIRDFIAFPKNNSGRDVMIDAPASIDEVQLKELHLKLDIS
;
A
#
# COMPACT_ATOMS: atom_id res chain seq x y z
N THR A 1 3.59 -15.83 21.36
CA THR A 1 2.67 -16.44 20.36
C THR A 1 3.44 -16.74 19.08
N THR A 2 2.87 -17.49 18.12
CA THR A 2 3.54 -17.71 16.81
C THR A 2 3.81 -16.39 16.08
N GLN A 3 2.92 -15.40 16.24
CA GLN A 3 3.07 -14.07 15.65
C GLN A 3 4.23 -13.27 16.27
N GLU A 4 4.37 -13.26 17.60
CA GLU A 4 5.49 -12.60 18.30
C GLU A 4 6.85 -13.19 17.89
N MET A 5 6.93 -14.53 17.80
CA MET A 5 8.14 -15.20 17.34
C MET A 5 8.53 -14.77 15.91
N MET A 6 7.54 -14.58 15.02
CA MET A 6 7.79 -14.06 13.68
C MET A 6 8.28 -12.62 13.68
N PHE A 7 7.75 -11.76 14.56
CA PHE A 7 8.24 -10.38 14.70
C PHE A 7 9.70 -10.34 15.16
N ASP A 8 10.09 -11.20 16.11
CA ASP A 8 11.49 -11.31 16.54
C ASP A 8 12.41 -11.71 15.37
N TYR A 9 12.00 -12.67 14.54
CA TYR A 9 12.77 -13.08 13.35
C TYR A 9 12.84 -12.01 12.26
N LEU A 10 11.82 -11.15 12.17
CA LEU A 10 11.81 -10.01 11.26
C LEU A 10 12.60 -8.80 11.80
N GLY A 11 13.17 -8.91 13.01
CA GLY A 11 14.03 -7.91 13.63
C GLY A 11 13.28 -6.80 14.37
N PHE A 12 12.01 -7.01 14.70
CA PHE A 12 11.25 -6.06 15.51
C PHE A 12 11.62 -6.21 16.99
N THR A 13 11.77 -5.08 17.67
CA THR A 13 11.65 -5.07 19.13
C THR A 13 10.18 -5.24 19.54
N LYS A 14 9.96 -5.64 20.79
CA LYS A 14 8.60 -5.80 21.31
C LYS A 14 7.83 -4.47 21.27
N GLU A 15 8.51 -3.37 21.56
CA GLU A 15 7.96 -2.03 21.56
C GLU A 15 7.55 -1.59 20.13
N GLU A 16 8.36 -1.89 19.12
CA GLU A 16 8.04 -1.57 17.71
C GLU A 16 6.88 -2.41 17.18
N ALA A 17 6.86 -3.71 17.52
CA ALA A 17 5.77 -4.59 17.13
C ALA A 17 4.44 -4.17 17.75
N GLU A 18 4.44 -3.77 19.03
CA GLU A 18 3.24 -3.25 19.70
C GLU A 18 2.80 -1.91 19.11
N ALA A 19 3.73 -0.99 18.85
CA ALA A 19 3.40 0.32 18.30
C ALA A 19 2.78 0.25 16.88
N GLN A 20 3.22 -0.70 16.05
CA GLN A 20 2.73 -0.84 14.68
C GLN A 20 1.56 -1.84 14.56
N PHE A 21 1.55 -2.91 15.34
CA PHE A 21 0.64 -4.05 15.17
C PHE A 21 -0.15 -4.42 16.44
N GLY A 22 -0.03 -3.67 17.53
CA GLY A 22 -0.70 -3.96 18.80
C GLY A 22 -2.21 -4.10 18.67
N PHE A 23 -2.86 -3.30 17.81
CA PHE A 23 -4.30 -3.45 17.56
C PHE A 23 -4.68 -4.84 17.02
N LEU A 24 -3.84 -5.42 16.15
CA LEU A 24 -4.07 -6.73 15.55
C LEU A 24 -3.76 -7.85 16.54
N MET A 25 -2.67 -7.72 17.30
CA MET A 25 -2.29 -8.68 18.33
C MET A 25 -3.35 -8.76 19.43
N ASN A 26 -3.82 -7.61 19.93
CA ASN A 26 -4.91 -7.54 20.90
C ASN A 26 -6.19 -8.22 20.36
N ALA A 27 -6.53 -8.04 19.09
CA ALA A 27 -7.69 -8.71 18.48
C ALA A 27 -7.55 -10.25 18.47
N PHE A 28 -6.34 -10.79 18.37
CA PHE A 28 -6.11 -12.24 18.44
C PHE A 28 -6.32 -12.80 19.85
N GLU A 29 -6.04 -12.02 20.90
CA GLU A 29 -6.25 -12.43 22.30
C GLU A 29 -7.73 -12.63 22.65
N TYR A 30 -8.64 -11.93 21.95
CA TYR A 30 -10.09 -12.08 22.11
C TYR A 30 -10.68 -13.30 21.36
N GLY A 31 -9.83 -14.20 20.85
CA GLY A 31 -10.28 -15.46 20.25
C GLY A 31 -10.58 -15.36 18.76
N ALA A 32 -9.75 -14.63 18.00
CA ALA A 32 -9.85 -14.64 16.54
C ALA A 32 -9.72 -16.08 16.01
N PRO A 33 -10.64 -16.55 15.14
CA PRO A 33 -10.58 -17.91 14.61
C PRO A 33 -9.38 -18.08 13.66
N PRO A 34 -8.93 -19.32 13.41
CA PRO A 34 -8.02 -19.59 12.30
C PRO A 34 -8.64 -19.11 10.99
N HIS A 35 -7.97 -18.19 10.31
CA HIS A 35 -8.45 -17.58 9.08
C HIS A 35 -7.33 -17.50 8.04
N GLY A 36 -7.72 -17.51 6.78
CA GLY A 36 -6.83 -17.36 5.64
C GLY A 36 -7.63 -16.86 4.45
N GLY A 37 -6.97 -16.15 3.54
CA GLY A 37 -7.60 -15.57 2.37
C GLY A 37 -6.64 -15.52 1.19
N ILE A 38 -7.18 -15.13 0.04
CA ILE A 38 -6.43 -14.94 -1.20
C ILE A 38 -6.91 -13.68 -1.90
N ALA A 39 -5.98 -12.93 -2.50
CA ALA A 39 -6.28 -11.77 -3.33
C ALA A 39 -5.74 -12.02 -4.75
N PHE A 40 -6.59 -11.82 -5.75
CA PHE A 40 -6.19 -11.90 -7.15
C PHE A 40 -5.83 -10.52 -7.69
N GLY A 41 -4.73 -10.42 -8.44
CA GLY A 41 -4.43 -9.22 -9.21
C GLY A 41 -5.37 -9.11 -10.40
N LEU A 42 -6.44 -8.31 -10.28
CA LEU A 42 -7.50 -8.21 -11.29
C LEU A 42 -6.95 -7.80 -12.66
N ASP A 43 -6.11 -6.76 -12.73
CA ASP A 43 -5.58 -6.26 -14.00
C ASP A 43 -4.75 -7.33 -14.72
N ARG A 44 -3.98 -8.12 -13.95
CA ARG A 44 -3.20 -9.24 -14.47
C ARG A 44 -4.10 -10.38 -14.94
N LEU A 45 -5.14 -10.70 -14.17
CA LEU A 45 -6.12 -11.72 -14.54
C LEU A 45 -6.79 -11.37 -15.88
N VAL A 46 -7.27 -10.13 -16.03
CA VAL A 46 -7.92 -9.67 -17.27
C VAL A 46 -6.91 -9.62 -18.42
N ALA A 47 -5.67 -9.19 -18.20
CA ALA A 47 -4.65 -9.19 -19.26
C ALA A 47 -4.36 -10.59 -19.80
N ILE A 48 -4.23 -11.59 -18.91
CA ILE A 48 -4.06 -12.99 -19.29
C ILE A 48 -5.28 -13.49 -20.08
N LEU A 49 -6.49 -13.17 -19.63
CA LEU A 49 -7.74 -13.54 -20.34
C LEU A 49 -7.82 -12.87 -21.72
N GLY A 50 -7.25 -11.67 -21.88
CA GLY A 50 -7.15 -10.95 -23.15
C GLY A 50 -5.94 -11.31 -24.01
N GLY A 51 -5.12 -12.29 -23.60
CA GLY A 51 -3.93 -12.73 -24.35
C GLY A 51 -2.81 -11.69 -24.43
N GLN A 52 -2.74 -10.77 -23.45
CA GLN A 52 -1.71 -9.74 -23.37
C GLN A 52 -0.84 -9.95 -22.14
N GLU A 53 0.44 -9.57 -22.24
CA GLU A 53 1.38 -9.62 -21.10
C GLU A 53 1.38 -8.32 -20.29
N THR A 54 0.95 -7.23 -20.90
CA THR A 54 0.86 -5.89 -20.29
C THR A 54 -0.53 -5.63 -19.73
N ILE A 55 -0.57 -5.08 -18.52
CA ILE A 55 -1.82 -4.63 -17.88
C ILE A 55 -2.26 -3.25 -18.35
N ARG A 56 -1.37 -2.48 -19.01
CA ARG A 56 -1.63 -1.07 -19.35
C ARG A 56 -2.84 -0.90 -20.26
N ASP A 57 -3.07 -1.86 -21.14
CA ASP A 57 -4.19 -1.83 -22.10
C ASP A 57 -5.54 -2.21 -21.47
N PHE A 58 -5.51 -2.70 -20.22
CA PHE A 58 -6.70 -3.06 -19.43
C PHE A 58 -7.02 -2.04 -18.33
N ILE A 59 -6.25 -0.95 -18.27
CA ILE A 59 -6.45 0.17 -17.37
C ILE A 59 -6.78 1.39 -18.21
N ALA A 60 -7.96 2.00 -18.01
CA ALA A 60 -8.43 3.09 -18.87
C ALA A 60 -7.50 4.32 -18.88
N PHE A 61 -6.85 4.63 -17.74
CA PHE A 61 -5.94 5.77 -17.57
C PHE A 61 -4.62 5.31 -16.92
N PRO A 62 -3.76 4.60 -17.68
CA PRO A 62 -2.56 4.00 -17.14
C PRO A 62 -1.50 5.08 -16.86
N LYS A 63 -0.69 4.87 -15.82
CA LYS A 63 0.46 5.72 -15.52
C LYS A 63 1.68 5.27 -16.34
N ASN A 64 2.63 6.18 -16.55
CA ASN A 64 3.94 5.83 -17.11
C ASN A 64 4.87 5.22 -16.04
N ASN A 65 6.09 4.83 -16.43
CA ASN A 65 7.05 4.20 -15.53
C ASN A 65 7.55 5.12 -14.40
N SER A 66 7.29 6.43 -14.50
CA SER A 66 7.58 7.43 -13.46
C SER A 66 6.36 7.72 -12.58
N GLY A 67 5.28 6.95 -12.70
CA GLY A 67 4.03 7.17 -11.97
C GLY A 67 3.23 8.39 -12.42
N ARG A 68 3.60 9.03 -13.55
CA ARG A 68 2.88 10.19 -14.09
C ARG A 68 1.71 9.78 -14.98
N ASP A 69 0.62 10.50 -14.86
CA ASP A 69 -0.46 10.51 -15.84
C ASP A 69 -0.15 11.55 -16.91
N VAL A 70 0.10 11.11 -18.13
CA VAL A 70 0.46 11.99 -19.26
C VAL A 70 -0.77 12.71 -19.81
N MET A 71 -1.98 12.20 -19.59
CA MET A 71 -3.20 12.78 -20.15
C MET A 71 -3.63 14.05 -19.40
N ILE A 72 -3.51 14.04 -18.07
CA ILE A 72 -3.91 15.16 -17.20
C ILE A 72 -2.73 15.90 -16.56
N ASP A 73 -1.51 15.54 -16.93
CA ASP A 73 -0.25 16.04 -16.35
C ASP A 73 -0.20 15.96 -14.81
N ALA A 74 -0.46 14.77 -14.28
CA ALA A 74 -0.39 14.49 -12.84
C ALA A 74 0.84 13.63 -12.49
N PRO A 75 1.48 13.81 -11.33
CA PRO A 75 1.21 14.84 -10.31
C PRO A 75 1.70 16.23 -10.75
N ALA A 76 1.09 17.26 -10.17
CA ALA A 76 1.42 18.66 -10.35
C ALA A 76 1.61 19.35 -8.99
N SER A 77 2.24 20.53 -8.99
CA SER A 77 2.37 21.37 -7.80
C SER A 77 1.00 21.83 -7.29
N ILE A 78 0.88 21.99 -5.98
CA ILE A 78 -0.29 22.55 -5.30
C ILE A 78 0.02 23.92 -4.71
N ASP A 79 -1.02 24.70 -4.39
CA ASP A 79 -0.86 26.04 -3.82
C ASP A 79 -0.30 25.99 -2.40
N GLU A 80 0.47 27.00 -2.02
CA GLU A 80 1.04 27.13 -0.67
C GLU A 80 -0.03 27.14 0.43
N VAL A 81 -1.23 27.64 0.12
CA VAL A 81 -2.36 27.65 1.06
C VAL A 81 -2.76 26.22 1.44
N GLN A 82 -2.77 25.29 0.47
CA GLN A 82 -3.12 23.89 0.70
C GLN A 82 -2.03 23.18 1.51
N LEU A 83 -0.77 23.47 1.23
CA LEU A 83 0.37 22.96 2.02
C LEU A 83 0.27 23.44 3.48
N LYS A 84 -0.02 24.72 3.69
CA LYS A 84 -0.16 25.32 5.02
C LYS A 84 -1.34 24.72 5.79
N GLU A 85 -2.48 24.52 5.13
CA GLU A 85 -3.65 23.87 5.73
C GLU A 85 -3.31 22.46 6.23
N LEU A 86 -2.56 21.69 5.44
CA LEU A 86 -2.14 20.33 5.78
C LEU A 86 -0.90 20.26 6.68
N HIS A 87 -0.32 21.41 7.07
CA HIS A 87 0.90 21.51 7.87
C HIS A 87 2.10 20.81 7.20
N LEU A 88 2.16 20.87 5.87
CA LEU A 88 3.22 20.31 5.04
C LEU A 88 4.18 21.40 4.54
N LYS A 89 5.45 21.04 4.38
CA LYS A 89 6.48 21.90 3.77
C LYS A 89 7.26 21.08 2.76
N LEU A 90 7.45 21.63 1.56
CA LEU A 90 8.35 21.02 0.58
C LEU A 90 9.80 21.26 1.00
N ASP A 91 10.59 20.19 0.98
CA ASP A 91 12.03 20.27 1.18
C ASP A 91 12.69 20.56 -0.17
N ILE A 92 13.03 21.82 -0.39
CA ILE A 92 13.68 22.30 -1.61
C ILE A 92 15.17 22.47 -1.27
N SER A 93 15.93 21.38 -1.44
CA SER A 93 17.39 21.35 -1.32
C SER A 93 18.07 21.80 -2.61
#